data_AF-A0A842RMY3-F1
#
_entry.id   AF-A0A842RMY3-F1
#
_cell.length_a   1.000
_cell.length_b   1.000
_cell.length_c   1.000
_cell.angle_alpha   90.00
_cell.angle_beta   90.00
_cell.angle_gamma   90.00
#
_symmetry.space_group_name_H-M   'P 1'
#
loop_
_entity.id
_entity.type
_entity.pdbx_description
1 polymer ?
#
loop_
_entity_poly.entity_id
_entity_poly.type
_entity_poly.pdbx_seq_one_letter_code
_entity_poly.pdbx_strand_id
1 'polypeptide(L)'
;MLDFLKRIANSLLLGVIFVYFSELMFWATPFHPESKLSYEILFTWLVYSIAAYIFLFIISFFQVRSIWALFISGALYGWMIEGVIVQTTYEELPFSISFTGLAWHALITVLCGWYLVKKTLREEKPWKAIGVSIGFGLFYGFWSITWWVVEGAIVFTSIPIFSLYVSVSSVIMIASYILYDLIPLSTFKPTIAELIVVGLFIIGWYILDVIILPLSLILIPLIVISVIALWWNKRKETDQDLNQVLSKKVPLLRYSILLIIPVLAIGFYSLSVALNLRVHTNWVIYLITTPMGFIMFILSVIMTFVSKEKEKLKPSTQPTSESYNQTDKFSNKDSIQPEDQEFS
;
A
#
# COMPACT_ATOMS: atom_id res chain seq x y z
N MET A 1 -13.96 -22.22 -5.66
CA MET A 1 -14.17 -21.92 -4.23
C MET A 1 -12.89 -21.44 -3.54
N LEU A 2 -11.76 -22.17 -3.64
CA LEU A 2 -10.50 -21.76 -3.00
C LEU A 2 -10.00 -20.36 -3.43
N ASP A 3 -10.04 -20.03 -4.71
CA ASP A 3 -9.58 -18.71 -5.19
C ASP A 3 -10.46 -17.56 -4.70
N PHE A 4 -11.76 -17.81 -4.55
CA PHE A 4 -12.68 -16.85 -3.94
C PHE A 4 -12.30 -16.57 -2.49
N LEU A 5 -12.08 -17.64 -1.69
CA LEU A 5 -11.65 -17.49 -0.30
C LEU A 5 -10.30 -16.76 -0.17
N LYS A 6 -9.35 -17.02 -1.08
CA LYS A 6 -8.07 -16.29 -1.12
C LYS A 6 -8.24 -14.81 -1.43
N ARG A 7 -9.14 -14.44 -2.37
CA ARG A 7 -9.45 -13.03 -2.67
C ARG A 7 -10.05 -12.33 -1.46
N ILE A 8 -11.05 -12.96 -0.82
CA ILE A 8 -11.68 -12.42 0.39
C ILE A 8 -10.66 -12.26 1.51
N ALA A 9 -9.84 -13.30 1.79
CA ALA A 9 -8.83 -13.23 2.83
C ALA A 9 -7.80 -12.11 2.58
N ASN A 10 -7.28 -11.98 1.35
CA ASN A 10 -6.36 -10.89 1.01
C ASN A 10 -7.01 -9.52 1.15
N SER A 11 -8.29 -9.40 0.78
CA SER A 11 -9.05 -8.16 0.92
C SER A 11 -9.22 -7.75 2.39
N LEU A 12 -9.55 -8.72 3.25
CA LEU A 12 -9.69 -8.52 4.68
C LEU A 12 -8.36 -8.12 5.33
N LEU A 13 -7.27 -8.79 4.98
CA LEU A 13 -5.93 -8.50 5.48
C LEU A 13 -5.43 -7.12 5.00
N LEU A 14 -5.69 -6.78 3.73
CA LEU A 14 -5.37 -5.46 3.20
C LEU A 14 -6.24 -4.38 3.84
N GLY A 15 -7.50 -4.68 4.14
CA GLY A 15 -8.38 -3.80 4.92
C GLY A 15 -7.77 -3.46 6.28
N VAL A 16 -7.20 -4.43 7.01
CA VAL A 16 -6.50 -4.14 8.28
C VAL A 16 -5.31 -3.21 8.07
N ILE A 17 -4.49 -3.47 7.04
CA ILE A 17 -3.34 -2.63 6.70
C ILE A 17 -3.80 -1.20 6.40
N PHE A 18 -4.86 -1.05 5.60
CA PHE A 18 -5.38 0.26 5.24
C PHE A 18 -6.02 1.00 6.42
N VAL A 19 -6.77 0.31 7.29
CA VAL A 19 -7.28 0.88 8.55
C VAL A 19 -6.15 1.35 9.44
N TYR A 20 -5.04 0.60 9.54
CA TYR A 20 -3.90 1.03 10.34
C TYR A 20 -3.35 2.38 9.86
N PHE A 21 -3.05 2.52 8.57
CA PHE A 21 -2.47 3.75 8.04
C PHE A 21 -3.48 4.91 7.92
N SER A 22 -4.77 4.62 7.72
CA SER A 22 -5.78 5.65 7.46
C SER A 22 -6.56 6.07 8.68
N GLU A 23 -6.78 5.19 9.65
CA GLU A 23 -7.65 5.46 10.81
C GLU A 23 -6.83 5.42 12.08
N LEU A 24 -6.14 4.32 12.37
CA LEU A 24 -5.45 4.17 13.66
C LEU A 24 -4.27 5.13 13.78
N MET A 25 -3.55 5.33 12.68
CA MET A 25 -2.50 6.34 12.61
C MET A 25 -3.07 7.76 12.55
N PHE A 26 -4.23 7.98 11.92
CA PHE A 26 -4.88 9.28 11.84
C PHE A 26 -5.39 9.73 13.20
N TRP A 27 -6.21 8.94 13.87
CA TRP A 27 -6.74 9.31 15.17
C TRP A 27 -5.67 9.28 16.25
N ALA A 28 -4.70 8.35 16.17
CA ALA A 28 -3.57 8.26 17.09
C ALA A 28 -3.93 8.23 18.59
N THR A 29 -5.19 7.94 18.91
CA THR A 29 -5.77 7.92 20.24
C THR A 29 -6.96 6.96 20.25
N PRO A 30 -7.17 6.22 21.36
CA PRO A 30 -8.38 5.42 21.52
C PRO A 30 -9.59 6.23 22.01
N PHE A 31 -9.41 7.52 22.33
CA PHE A 31 -10.39 8.35 23.04
C PHE A 31 -11.03 9.43 22.18
N HIS A 32 -10.78 9.45 20.86
CA HIS A 32 -11.42 10.45 20.01
C HIS A 32 -12.94 10.29 20.12
N PRO A 33 -13.72 11.37 20.29
CA PRO A 33 -15.18 11.28 20.39
C PRO A 33 -15.82 10.60 19.17
N GLU A 34 -15.17 10.75 18.02
CA GLU A 34 -15.53 10.10 16.76
C GLU A 34 -14.91 8.70 16.60
N SER A 35 -13.87 8.35 17.37
CA SER A 35 -13.33 6.99 17.42
C SER A 35 -14.14 6.13 18.40
N LYS A 36 -15.33 5.64 18.01
CA LYS A 36 -16.05 4.69 18.88
C LYS A 36 -15.45 3.29 18.73
N LEU A 37 -14.36 3.07 19.48
CA LEU A 37 -13.41 1.96 19.35
C LEU A 37 -13.98 0.51 19.44
N SER A 38 -15.24 0.28 19.82
CA SER A 38 -15.76 -1.07 20.10
C SER A 38 -16.53 -1.72 18.94
N TYR A 39 -17.53 -1.05 18.37
CA TYR A 39 -18.34 -1.61 17.28
C TYR A 39 -18.05 -0.98 15.92
N GLU A 40 -17.64 0.30 15.89
CA GLU A 40 -17.35 0.99 14.63
C GLU A 40 -16.06 0.47 14.00
N ILE A 41 -15.06 0.03 14.78
CA ILE A 41 -13.81 -0.48 14.22
C ILE A 41 -13.99 -1.73 13.34
N LEU A 42 -14.95 -2.60 13.67
CA LEU A 42 -15.27 -3.77 12.86
C LEU A 42 -15.95 -3.33 11.56
N PHE A 43 -16.89 -2.39 11.64
CA PHE A 43 -17.58 -1.84 10.48
C PHE A 43 -16.59 -1.10 9.56
N THR A 44 -15.76 -0.23 10.11
CA THR A 44 -14.67 0.47 9.41
C THR A 44 -13.75 -0.54 8.74
N TRP A 45 -13.32 -1.59 9.44
CA TRP A 45 -12.51 -2.65 8.83
C TRP A 45 -13.22 -3.36 7.67
N LEU A 46 -14.51 -3.68 7.78
CA LEU A 46 -15.28 -4.29 6.71
C LEU A 46 -15.42 -3.36 5.49
N VAL A 47 -15.72 -2.08 5.73
CA VAL A 47 -15.77 -1.03 4.70
C VAL A 47 -14.42 -0.94 3.97
N TYR A 48 -13.34 -0.83 4.73
CA TYR A 48 -11.98 -0.77 4.18
C TYR A 48 -11.61 -2.05 3.43
N SER A 49 -12.12 -3.20 3.87
CA SER A 49 -11.91 -4.49 3.21
C SER A 49 -12.67 -4.59 1.89
N ILE A 50 -13.88 -4.06 1.79
CA ILE A 50 -14.64 -3.97 0.52
C ILE A 50 -13.92 -3.02 -0.44
N ALA A 51 -13.49 -1.86 0.07
CA ALA A 51 -12.73 -0.91 -0.72
C ALA A 51 -11.38 -1.48 -1.20
N ALA A 52 -10.69 -2.23 -0.33
CA ALA A 52 -9.48 -2.96 -0.67
C ALA A 52 -9.72 -4.02 -1.75
N TYR A 53 -10.91 -4.64 -1.78
CA TYR A 53 -11.29 -5.63 -2.80
C TYR A 53 -11.32 -4.97 -4.17
N ILE A 54 -11.99 -3.82 -4.27
CA ILE A 54 -12.11 -3.03 -5.49
C ILE A 54 -10.74 -2.50 -5.89
N PHE A 55 -9.93 -2.06 -4.94
CA PHE A 55 -8.56 -1.64 -5.19
C PHE A 55 -7.72 -2.76 -5.81
N LEU A 56 -7.75 -3.98 -5.25
CA LEU A 56 -7.05 -5.14 -5.82
C LEU A 56 -7.56 -5.49 -7.23
N PHE A 57 -8.87 -5.36 -7.46
CA PHE A 57 -9.46 -5.49 -8.78
C PHE A 57 -8.94 -4.43 -9.76
N ILE A 58 -8.90 -3.15 -9.36
CA ILE A 58 -8.38 -2.05 -10.18
C ILE A 58 -6.93 -2.33 -10.57
N ILE A 59 -6.07 -2.73 -9.61
CA ILE A 59 -4.67 -3.05 -9.88
C ILE A 59 -4.55 -4.16 -10.94
N SER A 60 -5.32 -5.24 -10.81
CA SER A 60 -5.24 -6.35 -11.76
C SER A 60 -5.92 -6.05 -13.11
N PHE A 61 -7.10 -5.42 -13.09
CA PHE A 61 -7.86 -5.12 -14.29
C PHE A 61 -7.16 -4.09 -15.19
N PHE A 62 -6.56 -3.05 -14.61
CA PHE A 62 -5.85 -2.00 -15.35
C PHE A 62 -4.34 -2.27 -15.50
N GLN A 63 -3.86 -3.46 -15.09
CA GLN A 63 -2.46 -3.86 -15.14
C GLN A 63 -1.54 -2.78 -14.53
N VAL A 64 -1.89 -2.34 -13.33
CA VAL A 64 -1.18 -1.26 -12.65
C VAL A 64 0.20 -1.76 -12.23
N ARG A 65 1.23 -1.14 -12.79
CA ARG A 65 2.64 -1.48 -12.55
C ARG A 65 3.50 -0.29 -12.15
N SER A 66 3.23 0.87 -12.73
CA SER A 66 3.95 2.11 -12.45
C SER A 66 3.48 2.76 -11.15
N ILE A 67 4.35 3.56 -10.53
CA ILE A 67 4.01 4.32 -9.33
C ILE A 67 2.90 5.36 -9.59
N TRP A 68 2.83 5.87 -10.81
CA TRP A 68 1.83 6.83 -11.27
C TRP A 68 0.43 6.21 -11.38
N ALA A 69 0.33 5.06 -12.05
CA ALA A 69 -0.93 4.33 -12.13
C ALA A 69 -1.36 3.81 -10.74
N LEU A 70 -0.41 3.45 -9.87
CA LEU A 70 -0.69 3.10 -8.49
C LEU A 70 -1.28 4.28 -7.70
N PHE A 71 -0.71 5.48 -7.85
CA PHE A 71 -1.24 6.67 -7.19
C PHE A 71 -2.68 6.97 -7.63
N ILE A 72 -2.98 6.89 -8.93
CA ILE A 72 -4.36 7.06 -9.45
C ILE A 72 -5.30 5.99 -8.87
N SER A 73 -4.83 4.75 -8.77
CA SER A 73 -5.60 3.66 -8.15
C SER A 73 -5.87 3.94 -6.65
N GLY A 74 -4.88 4.49 -5.95
CA GLY A 74 -5.02 4.96 -4.57
C GLY A 74 -5.98 6.14 -4.43
N ALA A 75 -6.03 7.05 -5.40
CA ALA A 75 -6.97 8.17 -5.42
C ALA A 75 -8.42 7.68 -5.55
N LEU A 76 -8.67 6.72 -6.45
CA LEU A 76 -9.98 6.06 -6.57
C LEU A 76 -10.36 5.34 -5.27
N TYR A 77 -9.41 4.68 -4.61
CA TYR A 77 -9.63 4.07 -3.30
C TYR A 77 -10.00 5.14 -2.24
N GLY A 78 -9.24 6.23 -2.16
CA GLY A 78 -9.48 7.31 -1.21
C GLY A 78 -10.83 8.00 -1.38
N TRP A 79 -11.18 8.37 -2.61
CA TRP A 79 -12.49 8.99 -2.88
C TRP A 79 -13.65 8.01 -2.71
N MET A 80 -13.44 6.71 -2.83
CA MET A 80 -14.47 5.73 -2.48
C MET A 80 -14.69 5.69 -0.96
N ILE A 81 -13.66 5.74 -0.14
CA ILE A 81 -13.83 5.80 1.32
C ILE A 81 -14.42 7.15 1.73
N GLU A 82 -13.77 8.25 1.37
CA GLU A 82 -14.05 9.57 1.93
C GLU A 82 -15.11 10.35 1.16
N GLY A 83 -15.35 9.96 -0.08
CA GLY A 83 -16.27 10.63 -0.99
C GLY A 83 -17.60 9.90 -1.15
N VAL A 84 -17.60 8.58 -0.96
CA VAL A 84 -18.82 7.78 -0.96
C VAL A 84 -19.17 7.43 0.48
N ILE A 85 -18.30 6.75 1.21
CA ILE A 85 -18.72 6.15 2.49
C ILE A 85 -18.81 7.16 3.65
N VAL A 86 -17.76 7.97 3.85
CA VAL A 86 -17.62 8.86 5.03
C VAL A 86 -18.02 10.31 4.75
N GLN A 87 -17.96 10.76 3.49
CA GLN A 87 -18.34 12.10 3.01
C GLN A 87 -17.44 13.28 3.46
N THR A 88 -16.31 13.05 4.16
CA THR A 88 -15.36 14.12 4.56
C THR A 88 -14.73 14.85 3.36
N THR A 89 -14.76 14.23 2.17
CA THR A 89 -14.28 14.85 0.92
C THR A 89 -14.93 16.18 0.62
N TYR A 90 -16.11 16.46 1.17
CA TYR A 90 -16.91 17.65 0.82
C TYR A 90 -16.87 18.77 1.85
N GLU A 91 -16.19 18.59 2.98
CA GLU A 91 -16.23 19.54 4.11
C GLU A 91 -15.51 20.86 3.78
N GLU A 92 -14.35 20.80 3.13
CA GLU A 92 -13.48 21.96 2.89
C GLU A 92 -12.95 22.00 1.45
N LEU A 93 -13.87 22.05 0.48
CA LEU A 93 -13.49 22.07 -0.94
C LEU A 93 -12.67 23.32 -1.31
N PRO A 94 -11.64 23.19 -2.18
CA PRO A 94 -11.19 21.96 -2.84
C PRO A 94 -10.16 21.16 -2.02
N PHE A 95 -9.75 21.64 -0.85
CA PHE A 95 -8.63 21.08 -0.10
C PHE A 95 -8.92 19.68 0.42
N SER A 96 -10.14 19.41 0.89
CA SER A 96 -10.56 18.08 1.35
C SER A 96 -10.46 17.01 0.26
N ILE A 97 -10.74 17.31 -1.02
CA ILE A 97 -10.56 16.37 -2.15
C ILE A 97 -9.12 15.84 -2.20
N SER A 98 -8.15 16.73 -1.98
CA SER A 98 -6.75 16.34 -1.98
C SER A 98 -6.35 15.75 -0.64
N PHE A 99 -6.66 16.40 0.47
CA PHE A 99 -6.20 15.95 1.78
C PHE A 99 -6.69 14.54 2.09
N THR A 100 -7.99 14.28 1.99
CA THR A 100 -8.56 12.98 2.38
C THR A 100 -8.25 11.94 1.29
N GLY A 101 -8.65 12.19 0.03
CA GLY A 101 -8.50 11.21 -1.05
C GLY A 101 -7.05 11.01 -1.56
N LEU A 102 -6.30 12.09 -1.81
CA LEU A 102 -5.00 12.04 -2.49
C LEU A 102 -3.82 11.93 -1.51
N ALA A 103 -3.80 12.75 -0.48
CA ALA A 103 -2.70 12.83 0.47
C ALA A 103 -2.80 11.73 1.54
N TRP A 104 -3.97 11.56 2.16
CA TRP A 104 -4.13 10.57 3.21
C TRP A 104 -4.23 9.16 2.61
N HIS A 105 -5.20 8.92 1.75
CA HIS A 105 -5.43 7.57 1.21
C HIS A 105 -4.48 7.16 0.09
N ALA A 106 -4.31 7.97 -0.95
CA ALA A 106 -3.45 7.57 -2.07
C ALA A 106 -1.96 7.59 -1.72
N LEU A 107 -1.47 8.68 -1.11
CA LEU A 107 -0.05 8.85 -0.77
C LEU A 107 0.32 8.08 0.51
N ILE A 108 -0.32 8.36 1.66
CA ILE A 108 0.11 7.76 2.92
C ILE A 108 -0.31 6.29 3.00
N THR A 109 -1.58 5.96 2.76
CA THR A 109 -2.07 4.58 2.93
C THR A 109 -1.62 3.64 1.82
N VAL A 110 -1.89 3.97 0.56
CA VAL A 110 -1.64 3.07 -0.56
C VAL A 110 -0.16 3.09 -0.97
N LEU A 111 0.40 4.27 -1.25
CA LEU A 111 1.76 4.37 -1.77
C LEU A 111 2.81 4.09 -0.70
N CYS A 112 2.75 4.78 0.43
CA CYS A 112 3.72 4.61 1.50
C CYS A 112 3.40 3.37 2.34
N GLY A 113 2.16 3.27 2.80
CA GLY A 113 1.70 2.25 3.74
C GLY A 113 1.81 0.87 3.14
N TRP A 114 1.12 0.61 2.02
CA TRP A 114 1.14 -0.70 1.37
C TRP A 114 2.33 -0.91 0.43
N TYR A 115 2.49 -0.08 -0.61
CA TYR A 115 3.48 -0.35 -1.65
C TYR A 115 4.93 -0.22 -1.16
N LEU A 116 5.29 0.90 -0.53
CA LEU A 116 6.67 1.18 -0.13
C LEU A 116 7.14 0.24 0.99
N VAL A 117 6.30 -0.05 1.99
CA VAL A 117 6.61 -1.05 3.03
C VAL A 117 6.85 -2.42 2.39
N LYS A 118 5.91 -2.91 1.57
CA LYS A 118 6.06 -4.22 0.92
C LYS A 118 7.29 -4.29 0.02
N LYS A 119 7.55 -3.23 -0.74
CA LYS A 119 8.71 -3.15 -1.64
C LYS A 119 10.01 -3.23 -0.84
N THR A 120 10.17 -2.41 0.18
CA THR A 120 11.42 -2.32 0.96
C THR A 120 11.68 -3.57 1.79
N LEU A 121 10.64 -4.22 2.32
CA LEU A 121 10.77 -5.52 3.00
C LEU A 121 11.30 -6.63 2.09
N ARG A 122 11.18 -6.50 0.76
CA ARG A 122 11.64 -7.48 -0.24
C ARG A 122 13.04 -7.20 -0.76
N GLU A 123 13.61 -6.03 -0.49
CA GLU A 123 14.95 -5.68 -1.00
C GLU A 123 16.05 -6.41 -0.25
N GLU A 124 17.12 -6.86 -0.91
CA GLU A 124 18.21 -7.60 -0.26
C GLU A 124 18.78 -6.92 0.99
N LYS A 125 18.90 -5.58 0.94
CA LYS A 125 19.44 -4.77 2.05
C LYS A 125 18.30 -4.27 2.96
N PRO A 126 18.31 -4.57 4.27
CA PRO A 126 17.23 -4.20 5.19
C PRO A 126 17.15 -2.69 5.48
N TRP A 127 18.21 -1.93 5.17
CA TRP A 127 18.32 -0.51 5.51
C TRP A 127 17.18 0.36 4.97
N LYS A 128 16.62 0.02 3.81
CA LYS A 128 15.47 0.77 3.27
C LYS A 128 14.19 0.50 4.07
N ALA A 129 13.96 -0.75 4.49
CA ALA A 129 12.84 -1.07 5.36
C ALA A 129 12.98 -0.38 6.72
N ILE A 130 14.20 -0.38 7.27
CA ILE A 130 14.53 0.37 8.51
C ILE A 130 14.21 1.85 8.33
N GLY A 131 14.68 2.48 7.25
CA GLY A 131 14.41 3.90 6.98
C GLY A 131 12.91 4.22 6.84
N VAL A 132 12.15 3.36 6.16
CA VAL A 132 10.68 3.51 6.03
C VAL A 132 10.00 3.37 7.40
N SER A 133 10.38 2.38 8.22
CA SER A 133 9.84 2.20 9.57
C SER A 133 10.20 3.36 10.51
N ILE A 134 11.42 3.91 10.38
CA ILE A 134 11.81 5.13 11.10
C ILE A 134 10.91 6.30 10.70
N GLY A 135 10.72 6.51 9.40
CA GLY A 135 9.87 7.56 8.86
C GLY A 135 8.45 7.48 9.40
N PHE A 136 7.82 6.29 9.34
CA PHE A 136 6.48 6.09 9.89
C PHE A 136 6.41 6.26 11.40
N GLY A 137 7.38 5.74 12.16
CA GLY A 137 7.39 5.89 13.62
C GLY A 137 7.50 7.35 14.06
N LEU A 138 8.42 8.11 13.46
CA LEU A 138 8.56 9.55 13.75
C LEU A 138 7.34 10.34 13.29
N PHE A 139 6.80 10.06 12.10
CA PHE A 139 5.58 10.69 11.60
C PHE A 139 4.40 10.44 12.54
N TYR A 140 4.20 9.19 12.97
CA TYR A 140 3.09 8.81 13.85
C TYR A 140 3.20 9.52 15.21
N GLY A 141 4.38 9.51 15.83
CA GLY A 141 4.61 10.25 17.07
C GLY A 141 4.41 11.75 16.92
N PHE A 142 4.88 12.36 15.83
CA PHE A 142 4.69 13.78 15.54
C PHE A 142 3.20 14.14 15.32
N TRP A 143 2.51 13.36 14.50
CA TRP A 143 1.09 13.57 14.20
C TRP A 143 0.19 13.38 15.42
N SER A 144 0.49 12.41 16.29
CA SER A 144 -0.34 12.10 17.47
C SER A 144 -0.54 13.26 18.45
N ILE A 145 0.37 14.24 18.44
CA ILE A 145 0.31 15.42 19.32
C ILE A 145 -0.81 16.37 18.88
N THR A 146 -1.20 16.35 17.60
CA THR A 146 -2.18 17.28 17.04
C THR A 146 -3.49 17.28 17.82
N TRP A 147 -3.95 16.10 18.23
CA TRP A 147 -5.25 15.95 18.87
C TRP A 147 -5.31 16.57 20.26
N TRP A 148 -4.20 16.63 21.00
CA TRP A 148 -4.18 17.30 22.31
C TRP A 148 -4.18 18.82 22.15
N VAL A 149 -3.71 19.31 20.99
CA VAL A 149 -3.68 20.75 20.69
C VAL A 149 -5.02 21.21 20.13
N VAL A 150 -5.63 20.43 19.24
CA VAL A 150 -6.91 20.77 18.59
C VAL A 150 -8.09 20.55 19.54
N GLU A 151 -8.17 19.40 20.21
CA GLU A 151 -9.32 19.05 21.06
C GLU A 151 -9.05 19.23 22.56
N GLY A 152 -7.84 19.65 22.92
CA GLY A 152 -7.46 19.95 24.30
C GLY A 152 -7.40 18.71 25.20
N ALA A 153 -7.80 18.88 26.47
CA ALA A 153 -7.69 17.84 27.50
C ALA A 153 -8.61 16.62 27.24
N ILE A 154 -9.62 16.74 26.38
CA ILE A 154 -10.59 15.69 26.10
C ILE A 154 -9.92 14.48 25.44
N VAL A 155 -8.92 14.73 24.58
CA VAL A 155 -8.24 13.69 23.79
C VAL A 155 -6.80 13.44 24.23
N PHE A 156 -6.36 14.08 25.33
CA PHE A 156 -5.05 13.79 25.90
C PHE A 156 -4.96 12.31 26.30
N THR A 157 -4.00 11.61 25.71
CA THR A 157 -3.78 10.19 25.98
C THR A 157 -2.57 10.03 26.90
N SER A 158 -2.72 9.30 28.01
CA SER A 158 -1.56 9.04 28.86
C SER A 158 -0.54 8.18 28.13
N ILE A 159 0.76 8.35 28.44
CA ILE A 159 1.85 7.60 27.79
C ILE A 159 1.60 6.08 27.81
N PRO A 160 1.17 5.44 28.92
CA PRO A 160 0.90 4.00 28.93
C PRO A 160 -0.23 3.60 27.97
N ILE A 161 -1.29 4.40 27.87
CA ILE A 161 -2.44 4.08 27.00
C ILE A 161 -2.07 4.26 25.54
N PHE A 162 -1.38 5.35 25.19
CA PHE A 162 -0.86 5.56 23.84
C PHE A 162 0.10 4.42 23.45
N SER A 163 0.98 4.02 24.36
CA SER A 163 1.92 2.92 24.15
C SER A 163 1.22 1.60 23.86
N LEU A 164 0.18 1.27 24.64
CA LEU A 164 -0.63 0.07 24.42
C LEU A 164 -1.34 0.14 23.06
N TYR A 165 -2.01 1.26 22.77
CA TYR A 165 -2.75 1.47 21.53
C TYR A 165 -1.87 1.29 20.30
N VAL A 166 -0.74 2.01 20.24
CA VAL A 166 0.19 1.98 19.10
C VAL A 166 0.88 0.62 18.98
N SER A 167 1.23 -0.02 20.10
CA SER A 167 1.86 -1.35 20.06
C SER A 167 0.91 -2.42 19.54
N VAL A 168 -0.33 -2.45 20.06
CA VAL A 168 -1.34 -3.44 19.66
C VAL A 168 -1.71 -3.26 18.19
N SER A 169 -2.01 -2.03 17.76
CA SER A 169 -2.35 -1.75 16.37
C SER A 169 -1.20 -2.11 15.41
N SER A 170 0.04 -1.82 15.80
CA SER A 170 1.21 -2.15 14.98
C SER A 170 1.46 -3.66 14.90
N VAL A 171 1.28 -4.41 15.99
CA VAL A 171 1.39 -5.88 15.98
C VAL A 171 0.32 -6.50 15.08
N ILE A 172 -0.92 -6.01 15.14
CA ILE A 172 -2.01 -6.45 14.25
C ILE A 172 -1.65 -6.15 12.78
N MET A 173 -1.16 -4.95 12.47
CA MET A 173 -0.70 -4.59 11.12
C MET A 173 0.43 -5.51 10.64
N ILE A 174 1.43 -5.79 11.50
CA ILE A 174 2.54 -6.70 11.18
C ILE A 174 2.03 -8.11 10.89
N ALA A 175 1.13 -8.63 11.73
CA ALA A 175 0.50 -9.94 11.52
C ALA A 175 -0.27 -9.98 10.19
N SER A 176 -1.00 -8.92 9.85
CA SER A 176 -1.69 -8.83 8.56
C SER A 176 -0.74 -8.82 7.37
N TYR A 177 0.40 -8.15 7.47
CA TYR A 177 1.44 -8.21 6.43
C TYR A 177 2.01 -9.62 6.22
N ILE A 178 2.30 -10.32 7.33
CA ILE A 178 2.80 -11.70 7.30
C ILE A 178 1.74 -12.60 6.64
N LEU A 179 0.51 -12.56 7.12
CA LEU A 179 -0.58 -13.39 6.61
C LEU A 179 -0.91 -13.08 5.14
N TYR A 180 -0.87 -11.81 4.75
CA TYR A 180 -1.11 -11.40 3.36
C TYR A 180 -0.08 -12.04 2.42
N ASP A 181 1.20 -12.06 2.82
CA ASP A 181 2.26 -12.64 2.00
C ASP A 181 2.30 -14.19 2.06
N LEU A 182 1.64 -14.80 3.05
CA LEU A 182 1.43 -16.26 3.12
C LEU A 182 0.27 -16.75 2.23
N ILE A 183 -0.62 -15.88 1.79
CA ILE A 183 -1.78 -16.22 0.95
C ILE A 183 -1.53 -15.70 -0.48
N PRO A 184 -0.75 -16.42 -1.31
CA PRO A 184 -0.38 -15.93 -2.64
C PRO A 184 -1.61 -15.77 -3.53
N LEU A 185 -1.74 -14.57 -4.12
CA LEU A 185 -2.65 -14.27 -5.22
C LEU A 185 -1.87 -14.35 -6.53
N SER A 186 -2.04 -15.44 -7.27
CA SER A 186 -1.47 -15.56 -8.62
C SER A 186 -2.15 -14.60 -9.61
N THR A 187 -3.46 -14.42 -9.50
CA THR A 187 -4.24 -13.44 -10.26
C THR A 187 -5.47 -12.98 -9.49
N PHE A 188 -5.77 -11.68 -9.45
CA PHE A 188 -7.00 -11.17 -8.86
C PHE A 188 -8.08 -11.00 -9.95
N LYS A 189 -8.85 -12.07 -10.20
CA LYS A 189 -9.94 -12.09 -11.18
C LYS A 189 -11.27 -12.37 -10.49
N PRO A 190 -12.03 -11.33 -10.09
CA PRO A 190 -13.33 -11.51 -9.49
C PRO A 190 -14.33 -12.08 -10.51
N THR A 191 -15.30 -12.86 -10.06
CA THR A 191 -16.44 -13.26 -10.90
C THR A 191 -17.37 -12.06 -11.15
N ILE A 192 -18.23 -12.17 -12.17
CA ILE A 192 -19.26 -11.16 -12.44
C ILE A 192 -20.19 -10.99 -11.23
N ALA A 193 -20.55 -12.09 -10.55
CA ALA A 193 -21.38 -12.03 -9.36
C ALA A 193 -20.71 -11.24 -8.22
N GLU A 194 -19.41 -11.46 -7.99
CA GLU A 194 -18.63 -10.66 -7.02
C GLU A 194 -18.65 -9.17 -7.37
N LEU A 195 -18.43 -8.84 -8.65
CA LEU A 195 -18.45 -7.45 -9.13
C LEU A 195 -19.84 -6.82 -9.03
N ILE A 196 -20.92 -7.57 -9.29
CA ILE A 196 -22.29 -7.07 -9.14
C ILE A 196 -22.58 -6.78 -7.67
N VAL A 197 -22.27 -7.69 -6.75
CA VAL A 197 -22.53 -7.50 -5.32
C VAL A 197 -21.78 -6.28 -4.78
N VAL A 198 -20.48 -6.21 -5.05
CA VAL A 198 -19.64 -5.10 -4.59
C VAL A 198 -20.02 -3.79 -5.29
N GLY A 199 -20.32 -3.85 -6.60
CA GLY A 199 -20.74 -2.69 -7.38
C GLY A 199 -22.08 -2.13 -6.93
N LEU A 200 -23.07 -2.97 -6.66
CA LEU A 200 -24.37 -2.56 -6.12
C LEU A 200 -24.23 -1.92 -4.74
N PHE A 201 -23.34 -2.44 -3.88
CA PHE A 201 -23.06 -1.84 -2.58
C PHE A 201 -22.53 -0.41 -2.73
N ILE A 202 -21.48 -0.20 -3.53
CA ILE A 202 -20.87 1.13 -3.72
C ILE A 202 -21.79 2.09 -4.47
N ILE A 203 -22.41 1.64 -5.57
CA ILE A 203 -23.33 2.49 -6.35
C ILE A 203 -24.56 2.84 -5.54
N GLY A 204 -25.12 1.86 -4.80
CA GLY A 204 -26.25 2.09 -3.92
C GLY A 204 -25.93 3.13 -2.84
N TRP A 205 -24.77 3.02 -2.20
CA TRP A 205 -24.31 4.00 -1.22
C TRP A 205 -24.14 5.38 -1.86
N TYR A 206 -23.45 5.46 -3.00
CA TYR A 206 -23.23 6.73 -3.71
C TYR A 206 -24.53 7.40 -4.17
N ILE A 207 -25.54 6.64 -4.58
CA ILE A 207 -26.86 7.20 -4.93
C ILE A 207 -27.50 7.84 -3.69
N LEU A 208 -27.41 7.20 -2.52
CA LEU A 208 -27.91 7.78 -1.27
C LEU A 208 -27.14 9.07 -0.93
N ASP A 209 -25.82 9.08 -1.11
CA ASP A 209 -25.02 10.29 -0.90
C ASP A 209 -25.40 11.41 -1.85
N VAL A 210 -25.65 11.14 -3.13
CA VAL A 210 -26.07 12.15 -4.11
C VAL A 210 -27.45 12.72 -3.73
N ILE A 211 -28.35 11.91 -3.20
CA ILE A 211 -29.67 12.36 -2.72
C ILE A 211 -29.52 13.28 -1.51
N ILE A 212 -28.65 12.94 -0.56
CA ILE A 212 -28.44 13.69 0.69
C ILE A 212 -27.59 14.95 0.45
N LEU A 213 -26.55 14.82 -0.38
CA LEU A 213 -25.52 15.81 -0.65
C LEU A 213 -25.20 15.81 -2.17
N PRO A 214 -25.97 16.55 -3.00
CA PRO A 214 -25.77 16.61 -4.45
C PRO A 214 -24.39 17.13 -4.89
N LEU A 215 -23.67 17.82 -3.99
CA LEU A 215 -22.29 18.27 -4.21
C LEU A 215 -21.33 17.10 -4.51
N SER A 216 -21.66 15.88 -4.08
CA SER A 216 -20.92 14.65 -4.37
C SER A 216 -20.68 14.38 -5.85
N LEU A 217 -21.53 14.94 -6.73
CA LEU A 217 -21.35 14.87 -8.18
C LEU A 217 -20.00 15.43 -8.68
N ILE A 218 -19.31 16.26 -7.88
CA ILE A 218 -17.96 16.75 -8.20
C ILE A 218 -16.92 15.62 -8.34
N LEU A 219 -17.16 14.45 -7.75
CA LEU A 219 -16.27 13.30 -7.89
C LEU A 219 -16.35 12.63 -9.25
N ILE A 220 -17.48 12.73 -9.96
CA ILE A 220 -17.67 12.10 -11.26
C ILE A 220 -16.56 12.48 -12.26
N PRO A 221 -16.25 13.76 -12.53
CA PRO A 221 -15.18 14.10 -13.45
C PRO A 221 -13.80 13.57 -12.99
N LEU A 222 -13.52 13.55 -11.68
CA LEU A 222 -12.26 13.05 -11.13
C LEU A 222 -12.12 11.53 -11.31
N ILE A 223 -13.20 10.79 -11.07
CA ILE A 223 -13.28 9.34 -11.30
C ILE A 223 -13.12 9.05 -12.80
N VAL A 224 -13.81 9.78 -13.67
CA VAL A 224 -13.73 9.60 -15.13
C VAL A 224 -12.31 9.81 -15.63
N ILE A 225 -11.64 10.91 -15.24
CA ILE A 225 -10.25 11.18 -15.62
C ILE A 225 -9.32 10.05 -15.15
N SER A 226 -9.51 9.59 -13.90
CA SER A 226 -8.73 8.50 -13.32
C SER A 226 -8.90 7.19 -14.08
N VAL A 227 -10.15 6.82 -14.40
CA VAL A 227 -10.46 5.61 -15.17
C VAL A 227 -9.91 5.68 -16.59
N ILE A 228 -10.02 6.84 -17.27
CA ILE A 228 -9.45 7.01 -18.62
C ILE A 228 -7.91 6.86 -18.56
N ALA A 229 -7.25 7.48 -17.59
CA ALA A 229 -5.80 7.36 -17.42
C ALA A 229 -5.40 5.89 -17.16
N LEU A 230 -6.07 5.19 -16.24
CA LEU A 230 -5.82 3.78 -15.96
C LEU A 230 -6.12 2.85 -17.15
N TRP A 231 -7.14 3.17 -17.93
CA TRP A 231 -7.44 2.42 -19.15
C TRP A 231 -6.37 2.62 -20.22
N TRP A 232 -5.79 3.81 -20.30
CA TRP A 232 -4.61 4.06 -21.13
C TRP A 232 -3.37 3.30 -20.63
N ASN A 233 -3.16 3.21 -19.31
CA ASN A 233 -2.12 2.37 -18.71
C ASN A 233 -2.25 0.92 -19.16
N LYS A 234 -3.45 0.35 -19.03
CA LYS A 234 -3.76 -1.03 -19.42
C LYS A 234 -3.38 -1.36 -20.87
N ARG A 235 -3.55 -0.40 -21.79
CA ARG A 235 -3.21 -0.60 -23.21
C ARG A 235 -1.71 -0.68 -23.47
N LYS A 236 -0.89 -0.10 -22.59
CA LYS A 236 0.57 -0.05 -22.73
C LYS A 236 1.27 -1.17 -21.98
N GLU A 237 0.75 -1.56 -20.83
CA GLU A 237 1.39 -2.55 -19.96
C GLU A 237 1.08 -3.98 -20.44
N THR A 238 2.11 -4.73 -20.83
CA THR A 238 1.98 -6.14 -21.23
C THR A 238 2.38 -7.12 -20.14
N ASP A 239 2.99 -6.61 -19.06
CA ASP A 239 3.64 -7.41 -18.03
C ASP A 239 2.71 -7.69 -16.83
N GLN A 240 3.26 -8.37 -15.82
CA GLN A 240 2.57 -8.68 -14.58
C GLN A 240 2.25 -7.42 -13.76
N ASP A 241 1.05 -7.38 -13.18
CA ASP A 241 0.58 -6.29 -12.31
C ASP A 241 1.27 -6.28 -10.93
N LEU A 242 1.11 -5.19 -10.17
CA LEU A 242 1.74 -5.04 -8.86
C LEU A 242 1.36 -6.13 -7.83
N ASN A 243 0.17 -6.73 -7.90
CA ASN A 243 -0.19 -7.82 -6.98
C ASN A 243 0.75 -9.02 -7.19
N GLN A 244 1.08 -9.31 -8.45
CA GLN A 244 1.99 -10.38 -8.82
C GLN A 244 3.44 -10.01 -8.51
N VAL A 245 3.88 -8.80 -8.86
CA VAL A 245 5.25 -8.34 -8.58
C VAL A 245 5.55 -8.35 -7.08
N LEU A 246 4.59 -7.98 -6.26
CA LEU A 246 4.69 -7.95 -4.80
C LEU A 246 4.31 -9.29 -4.14
N SER A 247 4.07 -10.37 -4.89
CA SER A 247 3.76 -11.69 -4.33
C SER A 247 4.99 -12.48 -3.86
N LYS A 248 6.21 -11.98 -4.14
CA LYS A 248 7.46 -12.63 -3.69
C LYS A 248 7.49 -12.77 -2.18
N LYS A 249 7.97 -13.93 -1.70
CA LYS A 249 8.11 -14.25 -0.28
C LYS A 249 9.08 -13.29 0.41
N VAL A 250 8.71 -12.85 1.60
CA VAL A 250 9.56 -12.08 2.51
C VAL A 250 9.98 -12.99 3.66
N PRO A 251 11.27 -13.05 4.02
CA PRO A 251 11.70 -13.77 5.22
C PRO A 251 10.99 -13.24 6.47
N LEU A 252 10.44 -14.12 7.31
CA LEU A 252 9.62 -13.74 8.47
C LEU A 252 10.32 -12.76 9.42
N LEU A 253 11.64 -12.92 9.62
CA LEU A 253 12.43 -12.03 10.47
C LEU A 253 12.43 -10.57 9.97
N ARG A 254 12.20 -10.31 8.68
CA ARG A 254 12.19 -8.93 8.17
C ARG A 254 10.99 -8.13 8.65
N TYR A 255 9.87 -8.77 8.98
CA TYR A 255 8.73 -8.04 9.53
C TYR A 255 9.01 -7.49 10.94
N SER A 256 10.00 -8.04 11.66
CA SER A 256 10.42 -7.47 12.96
C SER A 256 10.95 -6.03 12.83
N ILE A 257 11.44 -5.63 11.65
CA ILE A 257 11.87 -4.25 11.38
C ILE A 257 10.70 -3.27 11.58
N LEU A 258 9.46 -3.69 11.30
CA LEU A 258 8.28 -2.84 11.48
C LEU A 258 7.99 -2.51 12.95
N LEU A 259 8.57 -3.24 13.92
CA LEU A 259 8.47 -2.91 15.35
C LEU A 259 9.21 -1.60 15.70
N ILE A 260 10.05 -1.09 14.81
CA ILE A 260 10.64 0.25 14.95
C ILE A 260 9.55 1.34 14.96
N ILE A 261 8.44 1.14 14.22
CA ILE A 261 7.33 2.11 14.12
C ILE A 261 6.76 2.43 15.51
N PRO A 262 6.22 1.46 16.27
CA PRO A 262 5.65 1.74 17.59
C PRO A 262 6.70 2.25 18.58
N VAL A 263 7.93 1.73 18.56
CA VAL A 263 8.99 2.19 19.47
C VAL A 263 9.30 3.68 19.29
N LEU A 264 9.46 4.14 18.05
CA LEU A 264 9.76 5.54 17.77
C LEU A 264 8.54 6.46 17.95
N ALA A 265 7.34 5.99 17.61
CA ALA A 265 6.11 6.74 17.86
C ALA A 265 5.93 7.02 19.36
N ILE A 266 6.10 5.98 20.19
CA ILE A 266 6.04 6.08 21.67
C ILE A 266 7.15 6.98 22.20
N GLY A 267 8.39 6.83 21.71
CA GLY A 267 9.52 7.65 22.10
C GLY A 267 9.28 9.14 21.83
N PHE A 268 8.84 9.48 20.62
CA PHE A 268 8.55 10.85 20.22
C PHE A 268 7.37 11.45 20.99
N TYR A 269 6.29 10.68 21.16
CA TYR A 269 5.13 11.08 21.97
C TYR A 269 5.54 11.38 23.42
N SER A 270 6.27 10.46 24.04
CA SER A 270 6.71 10.59 25.44
C SER A 270 7.62 11.80 25.62
N LEU A 271 8.55 12.02 24.69
CA LEU A 271 9.40 13.21 24.69
C LEU A 271 8.57 14.49 24.57
N SER A 272 7.57 14.50 23.69
CA SER A 272 6.69 15.65 23.48
C SER A 272 5.85 15.96 24.71
N VAL A 273 5.33 14.95 25.41
CA VAL A 273 4.66 15.11 26.72
C VAL A 273 5.63 15.68 27.76
N ALA A 274 6.84 15.12 27.88
CA ALA A 274 7.83 15.56 28.86
C ALA A 274 8.28 17.01 28.66
N LEU A 275 8.34 17.46 27.40
CA LEU A 275 8.68 18.84 27.03
C LEU A 275 7.46 19.77 26.97
N ASN A 276 6.24 19.27 27.22
CA ASN A 276 4.97 19.99 27.01
C ASN A 276 4.91 20.64 25.60
N LEU A 277 5.35 19.90 24.59
CA LEU A 277 5.38 20.36 23.20
C LEU A 277 3.95 20.40 22.65
N ARG A 278 3.45 21.61 22.37
CA ARG A 278 2.09 21.86 21.86
C ARG A 278 2.12 22.48 20.46
N VAL A 279 2.62 21.72 19.49
CA VAL A 279 2.69 22.16 18.10
C VAL A 279 1.45 21.67 17.36
N HIS A 280 0.83 22.55 16.57
CA HIS A 280 -0.21 22.17 15.63
C HIS A 280 0.39 21.40 14.44
N THR A 281 0.72 20.13 14.66
CA THR A 281 1.38 19.28 13.67
C THR A 281 0.48 19.01 12.46
N ASN A 282 -0.84 19.18 12.62
CA ASN A 282 -1.80 19.15 11.53
C ASN A 282 -1.49 20.21 10.48
N TRP A 283 -1.29 21.48 10.85
CA TRP A 283 -0.99 22.52 9.88
C TRP A 283 0.24 22.19 9.02
N VAL A 284 1.29 21.66 9.64
CA VAL A 284 2.51 21.25 8.93
C VAL A 284 2.19 20.16 7.90
N ILE A 285 1.43 19.14 8.31
CA ILE A 285 1.08 18.02 7.44
C ILE A 285 0.12 18.47 6.33
N TYR A 286 -0.96 19.18 6.66
CA TYR A 286 -1.92 19.72 5.69
C TYR A 286 -1.25 20.64 4.64
N LEU A 287 -0.37 21.55 5.07
CA LEU A 287 0.30 22.49 4.16
C LEU A 287 1.28 21.79 3.20
N ILE A 288 1.83 20.64 3.58
CA ILE A 288 2.77 19.89 2.75
C ILE A 288 2.02 18.88 1.87
N THR A 289 1.18 18.05 2.48
CA THR A 289 0.62 16.87 1.82
C THR A 289 -0.55 17.23 0.91
N THR A 290 -1.35 18.25 1.23
CA THR A 290 -2.48 18.67 0.38
C THR A 290 -2.01 19.21 -0.98
N PRO A 291 -1.02 20.12 -1.10
CA PRO A 291 -0.48 20.49 -2.40
C PRO A 291 0.22 19.31 -3.10
N MET A 292 0.96 18.49 -2.34
CA MET A 292 1.63 17.30 -2.87
C MET A 292 0.63 16.33 -3.52
N GLY A 293 -0.54 16.11 -2.89
CA GLY A 293 -1.60 15.26 -3.41
C GLY A 293 -2.08 15.69 -4.79
N PHE A 294 -2.38 16.99 -4.97
CA PHE A 294 -2.76 17.53 -6.27
C PHE A 294 -1.64 17.43 -7.31
N ILE A 295 -0.42 17.81 -6.94
CA ILE A 295 0.74 17.75 -7.83
C ILE A 295 0.97 16.31 -8.29
N MET A 296 0.96 15.35 -7.37
CA MET A 296 1.13 13.93 -7.67
C MET A 296 -0.01 13.39 -8.52
N PHE A 297 -1.26 13.80 -8.29
CA PHE A 297 -2.38 13.38 -9.13
C PHE A 297 -2.23 13.87 -10.57
N ILE A 298 -1.96 15.17 -10.76
CA ILE A 298 -1.75 15.77 -12.09
C ILE A 298 -0.58 15.09 -12.81
N LEU A 299 0.57 14.96 -12.13
CA LEU A 299 1.73 14.27 -12.68
C LEU A 299 1.41 12.80 -13.00
N SER A 300 0.65 12.11 -12.15
CA SER A 300 0.30 10.72 -12.38
C SER A 300 -0.54 10.55 -13.64
N VAL A 301 -1.53 11.42 -13.84
CA VAL A 301 -2.38 11.43 -15.04
C VAL A 301 -1.50 11.69 -16.27
N ILE A 302 -0.68 12.75 -16.26
CA ILE A 302 0.21 13.10 -17.37
C ILE A 302 1.19 11.96 -17.67
N MET A 303 1.87 11.43 -16.67
CA MET A 303 2.89 10.39 -16.84
C MET A 303 2.30 9.09 -17.34
N THR A 304 1.05 8.78 -16.99
CA THR A 304 0.35 7.61 -17.53
C THR A 304 0.11 7.76 -19.04
N PHE A 305 -0.25 8.96 -19.51
CA PHE A 305 -0.38 9.25 -20.94
C PHE A 305 0.97 9.32 -21.67
N VAL A 306 1.98 9.93 -21.05
CA VAL A 306 3.27 10.23 -21.67
C VAL A 306 4.24 9.06 -21.66
N SER A 307 4.20 8.16 -20.67
CA SER A 307 5.14 7.04 -20.57
C SER A 307 5.19 6.28 -21.88
N LYS A 308 6.26 6.52 -22.64
CA LYS A 308 6.55 5.82 -23.88
C LYS A 308 6.95 4.40 -23.54
N GLU A 309 6.77 3.53 -24.52
CA GLU A 309 7.27 2.16 -24.68
C GLU A 309 8.82 2.08 -24.55
N LYS A 310 9.40 2.73 -23.54
CA LYS A 310 10.84 2.80 -23.36
C LYS A 310 11.30 1.44 -22.87
N GLU A 311 12.05 0.80 -23.76
CA GLU A 311 12.77 -0.45 -23.59
C GLU A 311 11.87 -1.69 -23.58
N LYS A 312 11.44 -2.09 -24.79
CA LYS A 312 11.80 -3.45 -25.21
C LYS A 312 13.30 -3.58 -24.93
N LEU A 313 13.64 -4.09 -23.74
CA LEU A 313 14.97 -4.58 -23.41
C LEU A 313 15.39 -5.35 -24.65
N LYS A 314 16.38 -4.81 -25.39
CA LYS A 314 17.10 -5.63 -26.36
C LYS A 314 17.37 -6.92 -25.61
N PRO A 315 16.88 -8.08 -26.08
CA PRO A 315 17.16 -9.34 -25.41
C PRO A 315 18.65 -9.28 -25.13
N SER A 316 18.98 -9.33 -23.84
CA SER A 316 20.36 -9.45 -23.39
C SER A 316 20.93 -10.49 -24.34
N THR A 317 21.83 -10.07 -25.22
CA THR A 317 22.72 -10.98 -25.91
C THR A 317 23.47 -11.60 -24.75
N GLN A 318 22.87 -12.66 -24.17
CA GLN A 318 23.61 -13.62 -23.39
C GLN A 318 24.82 -13.90 -24.27
N PRO A 319 26.03 -13.66 -23.78
CA PRO A 319 27.19 -14.15 -24.48
C PRO A 319 26.93 -15.65 -24.63
N THR A 320 26.67 -16.08 -25.86
CA THR A 320 26.68 -17.48 -26.23
C THR A 320 28.01 -17.97 -25.69
N SER A 321 27.95 -18.91 -24.75
CA SER A 321 29.11 -19.59 -24.18
C SER A 321 29.72 -20.55 -25.21
N GLU A 322 29.89 -20.08 -26.44
CA GLU A 322 30.62 -20.72 -27.54
C GLU A 322 31.98 -20.03 -27.66
N SER A 323 32.88 -20.26 -26.71
CA SER A 323 34.33 -20.29 -26.93
C SER A 323 35.08 -20.73 -25.67
N TYR A 324 34.83 -21.96 -25.25
CA TYR A 324 35.81 -22.72 -24.45
C TYR A 324 35.95 -24.10 -25.06
N ASN A 325 36.45 -24.13 -26.29
CA ASN A 325 37.06 -25.32 -26.90
C ASN A 325 38.10 -24.84 -27.90
N GLN A 326 39.37 -24.93 -27.50
CA GLN A 326 40.59 -25.13 -28.28
C GLN A 326 41.75 -24.27 -27.78
N THR A 327 42.54 -24.85 -26.87
CA THR A 327 43.97 -24.92 -27.11
C THR A 327 44.46 -26.29 -26.69
N ASP A 328 44.84 -27.04 -27.71
CA ASP A 328 45.61 -28.28 -27.72
C ASP A 328 46.98 -28.17 -27.02
N LYS A 329 47.56 -29.37 -26.83
CA LYS A 329 49.01 -29.72 -26.70
C LYS A 329 49.61 -29.69 -25.30
N PHE A 330 49.80 -30.88 -24.72
CA PHE A 330 51.10 -31.48 -24.40
C PHE A 330 50.90 -33.01 -24.20
N SER A 331 51.37 -33.83 -25.15
CA SER A 331 52.56 -34.69 -25.03
C SER A 331 52.36 -35.88 -24.06
N ASN A 332 52.03 -37.09 -24.54
CA ASN A 332 52.93 -38.14 -25.08
C ASN A 332 53.67 -38.94 -23.99
N LYS A 333 53.78 -40.27 -24.20
CA LYS A 333 54.50 -41.33 -23.45
C LYS A 333 53.81 -41.84 -22.17
N ASP A 334 53.60 -43.14 -21.90
CA ASP A 334 54.33 -44.38 -22.23
C ASP A 334 53.32 -45.57 -22.29
N SER A 335 53.30 -46.36 -23.38
CA SER A 335 53.80 -47.75 -23.47
C SER A 335 53.63 -48.64 -22.22
N ILE A 336 52.91 -49.77 -22.39
CA ILE A 336 53.37 -51.16 -22.15
C ILE A 336 52.17 -52.11 -22.36
N GLN A 337 52.23 -52.94 -23.40
CA GLN A 337 51.59 -54.26 -23.45
C GLN A 337 52.40 -55.23 -22.58
N PRO A 338 51.81 -56.31 -22.05
CA PRO A 338 51.90 -57.59 -22.76
C PRO A 338 50.62 -58.45 -22.63
N GLU A 339 50.23 -59.13 -23.70
CA GLU A 339 50.31 -60.59 -23.93
C GLU A 339 49.27 -61.43 -23.17
N ASP A 340 48.54 -62.19 -23.99
CA ASP A 340 48.19 -63.60 -23.86
C ASP A 340 47.50 -64.09 -22.58
N GLN A 341 46.32 -64.69 -22.76
CA GLN A 341 46.21 -66.15 -22.68
C GLN A 341 44.81 -66.63 -23.09
N GLU A 342 44.80 -67.53 -24.08
CA GLU A 342 43.79 -68.58 -24.24
C GLU A 342 43.63 -69.35 -22.93
N PHE A 343 42.42 -69.82 -22.61
CA PHE A 343 42.14 -71.26 -22.42
C PHE A 343 40.67 -71.49 -22.04
N SER A 344 40.09 -72.48 -22.75
CA SER A 344 38.88 -73.30 -22.47
C SER A 344 37.49 -72.69 -22.60
#